data_AF-A0A7W2NSF4-F1
#
_entry.id   AF-A0A7W2NSF4-F1
#
_cell.length_a   1.000
_cell.length_b   1.000
_cell.length_c   1.000
_cell.angle_alpha   90.00
_cell.angle_beta   90.00
_cell.angle_gamma   90.00
#
_symmetry.space_group_name_H-M   'P 1'
#
loop_
_entity.id
_entity.type
_entity.pdbx_description
1 polymer ?
#
loop_
_entity_poly.entity_id
_entity_poly.type
_entity_poly.pdbx_seq_one_letter_code
_entity_poly.pdbx_strand_id
1 'polypeptide(L)'
;MNDKESPLNEKSKVTLQTKTQAETILDVISLPEKANSVPPEPAMFDEQWAEMAQDWQSQPTAKTDIAKLLKQTKQRTVWAKRLLAIDIIATVGMVLAALYMWLTGSEDQATIIYFGIGSFLSVVFVYFAINIRLAAWKVNCGSPDKAIDHAISGCLSSISYIKLIKLSFFVFLPFVNWYIFTMSEQESQSPVLGLVLMNVFVLLISAITHYFHVKRRNELKQLQGLLSK
;
A
#
# COMPACT_ATOMS: atom_id res chain seq x y z
N MET A 1 -38.87 23.89 0.10
CA MET A 1 -39.97 23.01 0.58
C MET A 1 -39.49 21.58 0.49
N ASN A 2 -39.62 20.87 1.62
CA ASN A 2 -39.32 19.46 1.90
C ASN A 2 -37.85 19.00 1.92
N ASP A 3 -37.27 19.21 3.10
CA ASP A 3 -36.40 18.27 3.80
C ASP A 3 -37.09 16.92 4.09
N LYS A 4 -36.26 15.91 4.32
CA LYS A 4 -36.50 14.58 4.93
C LYS A 4 -36.71 13.42 3.95
N GLU A 5 -35.62 12.69 3.69
CA GLU A 5 -35.48 11.26 4.03
C GLU A 5 -34.06 10.79 3.72
N SER A 6 -33.23 10.68 4.76
CA SER A 6 -31.93 10.00 4.68
C SER A 6 -31.69 9.26 6.01
N PRO A 7 -31.43 7.93 5.99
CA PRO A 7 -31.49 7.05 7.16
C PRO A 7 -30.16 7.05 7.92
N LEU A 8 -29.68 8.23 8.29
CA LEU A 8 -28.36 8.42 8.94
C LEU A 8 -28.47 9.15 10.29
N ASN A 9 -29.54 8.88 11.04
CA ASN A 9 -29.59 9.30 12.44
C ASN A 9 -30.32 8.30 13.33
N GLU A 10 -29.84 7.07 13.35
CA GLU A 10 -30.24 6.08 14.33
C GLU A 10 -28.97 5.51 14.98
N LYS A 11 -28.39 6.29 15.90
CA LYS A 11 -27.44 5.84 16.96
C LYS A 11 -26.89 6.97 17.84
N SER A 12 -27.57 8.11 17.94
CA SER A 12 -27.23 9.14 18.94
C SER A 12 -28.46 9.50 19.76
N LYS A 13 -28.98 8.52 20.49
CA LYS A 13 -29.89 8.76 21.62
C LYS A 13 -29.81 7.61 22.63
N VAL A 14 -28.60 7.32 23.11
CA VAL A 14 -28.46 6.69 24.43
C VAL A 14 -28.66 7.81 25.43
N THR A 15 -29.93 8.10 25.69
CA THR A 15 -30.38 8.98 26.75
C THR A 15 -29.80 8.45 28.05
N LEU A 16 -29.05 9.30 28.77
CA LEU A 16 -28.71 9.13 30.18
C LEU A 16 -29.99 8.89 30.98
N GLN A 17 -30.38 7.63 31.13
CA GLN A 17 -31.43 7.17 32.04
C GLN A 17 -30.85 6.13 32.98
N THR A 18 -29.82 6.49 33.76
CA THR A 18 -29.42 5.67 34.92
C THR A 18 -28.64 6.51 35.91
N LYS A 19 -29.22 7.62 36.40
CA LYS A 19 -28.61 8.35 37.53
C LYS A 19 -29.58 8.88 38.58
N THR A 20 -30.86 8.52 38.50
CA THR A 20 -31.88 9.02 39.45
C THR A 20 -32.83 7.92 39.94
N GLN A 21 -32.57 6.66 39.61
CA GLN A 21 -33.43 5.53 40.00
C GLN A 21 -32.67 4.40 40.73
N ALA A 22 -31.50 4.71 41.29
CA ALA A 22 -30.74 3.79 42.13
C ALA A 22 -30.46 4.34 43.55
N GLU A 23 -30.88 5.57 43.86
CA GLU A 23 -30.69 6.18 45.19
C GLU A 23 -31.87 5.98 46.16
N THR A 24 -32.93 5.26 45.77
CA THR A 24 -34.12 5.02 46.61
C THR A 24 -34.29 3.58 47.09
N ILE A 25 -33.28 2.72 46.93
CA ILE A 25 -33.29 1.35 47.49
C ILE A 25 -31.93 1.03 48.11
N LEU A 26 -31.53 1.79 49.13
CA LEU A 26 -30.56 1.33 50.14
C LEU A 26 -30.71 2.25 51.34
N ASP A 27 -31.69 1.92 52.18
CA ASP A 27 -31.90 2.53 53.48
C ASP A 27 -30.76 2.10 54.42
N VAL A 28 -29.70 2.92 54.50
CA VAL A 28 -28.45 2.63 55.23
C VAL A 28 -28.65 2.61 56.75
N ILE A 29 -29.86 2.87 57.26
CA ILE A 29 -30.14 3.00 58.70
C ILE A 29 -30.61 1.68 59.34
N SER A 30 -30.89 0.62 58.56
CA SER A 30 -31.45 -0.64 59.08
C SER A 30 -30.52 -1.86 59.04
N LEU A 31 -29.22 -1.68 58.83
CA LEU A 31 -28.26 -2.79 58.91
C LEU A 31 -28.03 -3.19 60.38
N PRO A 32 -28.20 -4.48 60.75
CA PRO A 32 -27.86 -4.95 62.08
C PRO A 32 -26.37 -4.75 62.32
N GLU A 33 -26.03 -4.17 63.48
CA GLU A 33 -24.66 -3.98 63.94
C GLU A 33 -23.93 -5.32 63.97
N LYS A 34 -23.16 -5.58 62.92
CA LYS A 34 -22.34 -6.79 62.78
C LYS A 34 -21.14 -6.64 63.72
N ALA A 35 -21.34 -7.03 64.97
CA ALA A 35 -20.24 -7.37 65.87
C ALA A 35 -19.33 -8.39 65.17
N ASN A 36 -18.03 -8.09 65.13
CA ASN A 36 -16.94 -8.80 64.44
C ASN A 36 -16.82 -8.50 62.94
N SER A 37 -16.46 -7.25 62.61
CA SER A 37 -15.81 -6.92 61.34
C SER A 37 -14.33 -7.29 61.41
N VAL A 38 -13.96 -8.40 60.79
CA VAL A 38 -12.64 -8.45 60.12
C VAL A 38 -12.67 -7.32 59.10
N PRO A 39 -11.67 -6.42 59.05
CA PRO A 39 -11.66 -5.36 58.04
C PRO A 39 -11.78 -6.04 56.68
N PRO A 40 -12.69 -5.62 55.77
CA PRO A 40 -12.54 -6.00 54.38
C PRO A 40 -11.12 -5.55 54.00
N GLU A 41 -10.32 -6.36 53.33
CA GLU A 41 -8.94 -6.02 52.97
C GLU A 41 -8.96 -5.10 51.74
N PRO A 42 -9.03 -3.74 51.84
CA PRO A 42 -8.98 -2.88 50.66
C PRO A 42 -7.62 -2.97 49.97
N ALA A 43 -6.57 -3.25 50.74
CA ALA A 43 -5.21 -3.35 50.26
C ALA A 43 -5.05 -4.47 49.23
N MET A 44 -5.69 -5.62 49.44
CA MET A 44 -5.62 -6.77 48.50
C MET A 44 -6.26 -6.44 47.15
N PHE A 45 -7.39 -5.72 47.13
CA PHE A 45 -8.00 -5.30 45.87
C PHE A 45 -7.18 -4.22 45.17
N ASP A 46 -6.67 -3.23 45.90
CA ASP A 46 -5.83 -2.17 45.32
C ASP A 46 -4.52 -2.72 44.78
N GLU A 47 -3.91 -3.69 45.46
CA GLU A 47 -2.68 -4.36 45.03
C GLU A 47 -2.92 -5.23 43.79
N GLN A 48 -4.04 -5.97 43.74
CA GLN A 48 -4.43 -6.75 42.57
C GLN A 48 -4.80 -5.87 41.37
N TRP A 49 -5.45 -4.73 41.58
CA TRP A 49 -5.71 -3.74 40.53
C TRP A 49 -4.41 -3.05 40.07
N ALA A 50 -3.48 -2.77 40.97
CA ALA A 50 -2.16 -2.23 40.63
C ALA A 50 -1.34 -3.23 39.83
N GLU A 51 -1.37 -4.53 40.18
CA GLU A 51 -0.73 -5.60 39.42
C GLU A 51 -1.37 -5.74 38.04
N MET A 52 -2.69 -5.75 37.92
CA MET A 52 -3.37 -5.79 36.62
C MET A 52 -3.10 -4.54 35.78
N ALA A 53 -3.07 -3.35 36.40
CA ALA A 53 -2.74 -2.11 35.70
C ALA A 53 -1.27 -2.10 35.25
N GLN A 54 -0.37 -2.64 36.07
CA GLN A 54 1.04 -2.76 35.75
C GLN A 54 1.27 -3.84 34.70
N ASP A 55 0.52 -4.95 34.72
CA ASP A 55 0.50 -5.97 33.66
C ASP A 55 0.01 -5.36 32.34
N TRP A 56 -1.09 -4.59 32.40
CA TRP A 56 -1.63 -3.85 31.25
C TRP A 56 -0.65 -2.79 30.69
N GLN A 57 0.13 -2.13 31.56
CA GLN A 57 1.17 -1.17 31.15
C GLN A 57 2.47 -1.84 30.71
N SER A 58 2.78 -3.01 31.26
CA SER A 58 3.99 -3.78 30.97
C SER A 58 3.86 -4.65 29.73
N GLN A 59 2.65 -4.77 29.17
CA GLN A 59 2.45 -5.42 27.89
C GLN A 59 3.49 -4.89 26.91
N PRO A 60 4.35 -5.77 26.35
CA PRO A 60 5.36 -5.39 25.40
C PRO A 60 4.63 -5.01 24.12
N THR A 61 4.08 -3.80 24.08
CA THR A 61 3.72 -3.17 22.82
C THR A 61 5.05 -3.03 22.12
N ALA A 62 5.31 -3.87 21.11
CA ALA A 62 6.31 -3.54 20.12
C ALA A 62 5.84 -2.19 19.53
N LYS A 63 6.28 -1.07 20.13
CA LYS A 63 5.85 0.30 19.80
C LYS A 63 6.47 0.70 18.47
N THR A 64 6.27 -0.10 17.44
CA THR A 64 6.23 0.47 16.10
C THR A 64 4.93 1.24 16.06
N ASP A 65 5.03 2.57 16.03
CA ASP A 65 3.89 3.47 15.95
C ASP A 65 2.96 3.03 14.81
N ILE A 66 1.89 2.30 15.17
CA ILE A 66 0.96 1.66 14.24
C ILE A 66 0.31 2.75 13.39
N ALA A 67 0.05 3.93 13.98
CA ALA A 67 -0.49 5.07 13.25
C ALA A 67 0.51 5.58 12.20
N LYS A 68 1.80 5.67 12.53
CA LYS A 68 2.86 6.01 11.57
C LYS A 68 3.00 4.95 10.48
N LEU A 69 2.96 3.67 10.81
CA LEU A 69 2.98 2.58 9.81
C LEU A 69 1.79 2.67 8.86
N LEU A 70 0.57 2.83 9.39
CA LEU A 70 -0.65 2.97 8.60
C LEU A 70 -0.58 4.20 7.68
N LYS A 71 -0.12 5.35 8.19
CA LYS A 71 0.05 6.56 7.39
C LYS A 71 1.05 6.34 6.25
N GLN A 72 2.20 5.73 6.55
CA GLN A 72 3.22 5.43 5.53
C GLN A 72 2.69 4.44 4.49
N THR A 73 2.03 3.36 4.91
CA THR A 73 1.44 2.37 4.01
C THR A 73 0.36 3.00 3.12
N LYS A 74 -0.51 3.85 3.67
CA LYS A 74 -1.52 4.58 2.90
C LYS A 74 -0.88 5.49 1.86
N GLN A 75 0.12 6.29 2.24
CA GLN A 75 0.84 7.15 1.30
C GLN A 75 1.52 6.35 0.19
N ARG A 76 2.20 5.25 0.54
CA ARG A 76 2.84 4.34 -0.43
C ARG A 76 1.83 3.73 -1.40
N THR A 77 0.66 3.34 -0.92
CA THR A 77 -0.43 2.83 -1.74
C THR A 77 -0.96 3.89 -2.72
N VAL A 78 -1.09 5.15 -2.29
CA VAL A 78 -1.46 6.25 -3.20
C VAL A 78 -0.41 6.45 -4.29
N TRP A 79 0.87 6.47 -3.92
CA TRP A 79 1.97 6.55 -4.90
C TRP A 79 1.96 5.37 -5.88
N ALA A 80 1.74 4.15 -5.39
CA ALA A 80 1.63 2.96 -6.24
C ALA A 80 0.44 3.03 -7.21
N LYS A 81 -0.71 3.55 -6.77
CA LYS A 81 -1.88 3.78 -7.62
C LYS A 81 -1.61 4.81 -8.71
N ARG A 82 -0.96 5.92 -8.36
CA ARG A 82 -0.57 6.97 -9.31
C ARG A 82 0.40 6.43 -10.37
N LEU A 83 1.41 5.67 -9.96
CA LEU A 83 2.36 5.05 -10.88
C LEU A 83 1.65 4.09 -11.85
N LEU A 84 0.76 3.24 -11.34
CA LEU A 84 -0.03 2.33 -12.16
C LEU A 84 -0.94 3.07 -13.15
N ALA A 85 -1.53 4.19 -12.74
CA ALA A 85 -2.35 5.02 -13.63
C ALA A 85 -1.51 5.61 -14.78
N ILE A 86 -0.28 6.05 -14.51
CA ILE A 86 0.65 6.53 -15.54
C ILE A 86 0.99 5.39 -16.51
N ASP A 87 1.30 4.20 -16.02
CA ASP A 87 1.61 3.02 -16.86
C ASP A 87 0.43 2.69 -17.80
N ILE A 88 -0.81 2.75 -17.30
CA ILE A 88 -2.02 2.53 -18.09
C ILE A 88 -2.18 3.62 -19.16
N ILE A 89 -2.05 4.89 -18.79
CA ILE A 89 -2.18 6.02 -19.72
C ILE A 89 -1.12 5.94 -20.83
N ALA A 90 0.14 5.65 -20.46
CA ALA A 90 1.22 5.48 -21.42
C ALA A 90 0.94 4.32 -22.39
N THR A 91 0.42 3.21 -21.89
CA THR A 91 0.03 2.05 -22.72
C THR A 91 -1.08 2.41 -23.70
N VAL A 92 -2.13 3.09 -23.24
CA VAL A 92 -3.22 3.56 -24.11
C VAL A 92 -2.67 4.54 -25.16
N GLY A 93 -1.80 5.46 -24.77
CA GLY A 93 -1.14 6.39 -25.68
C GLY A 93 -0.35 5.69 -26.78
N MET A 94 0.44 4.67 -26.43
CA MET A 94 1.19 3.87 -27.42
C MET A 94 0.26 3.13 -28.38
N VAL A 95 -0.83 2.54 -27.88
CA VAL A 95 -1.82 1.86 -28.73
C VAL A 95 -2.48 2.84 -29.70
N LEU A 96 -2.89 4.02 -29.22
CA LEU A 96 -3.49 5.04 -30.08
C LEU A 96 -2.50 5.58 -31.12
N ALA A 97 -1.24 5.77 -30.75
CA ALA A 97 -0.18 6.16 -31.69
C ALA A 97 0.02 5.09 -32.78
N ALA A 98 0.11 3.81 -32.38
CA ALA A 98 0.23 2.69 -33.32
C ALA A 98 -0.94 2.65 -34.32
N LEU A 99 -2.18 2.80 -33.82
CA LEU A 99 -3.39 2.83 -34.66
C LEU A 99 -3.39 4.04 -35.60
N TYR A 100 -3.02 5.22 -35.10
CA TYR A 100 -2.96 6.42 -35.91
C TYR A 100 -1.96 6.29 -37.07
N MET A 101 -0.76 5.78 -36.80
CA MET A 101 0.26 5.54 -37.83
C MET A 101 -0.17 4.49 -38.84
N TRP A 102 -0.83 3.43 -38.39
CA TRP A 102 -1.40 2.41 -39.26
C TRP A 102 -2.48 2.98 -40.20
N LEU A 103 -3.39 3.79 -39.67
CA LEU A 103 -4.50 4.37 -40.43
C LEU A 103 -4.03 5.44 -41.43
N THR A 104 -2.99 6.20 -41.10
CA THR A 104 -2.42 7.24 -41.96
C THR A 104 -1.47 6.70 -43.01
N GLY A 105 -1.13 5.40 -42.97
CA GLY A 105 -0.25 4.76 -43.95
C GLY A 105 1.17 5.33 -43.93
N SER A 106 1.72 5.61 -42.73
CA SER A 106 3.05 6.21 -42.61
C SER A 106 4.12 5.34 -43.27
N GLU A 107 5.03 5.96 -44.02
CA GLU A 107 6.14 5.25 -44.69
C GLU A 107 7.20 4.73 -43.70
N ASP A 108 7.23 5.27 -42.48
CA ASP A 108 8.16 4.87 -41.44
C ASP A 108 7.78 3.52 -40.80
N GLN A 109 8.26 2.46 -41.45
CA GLN A 109 8.06 1.08 -40.99
C GLN A 109 8.73 0.80 -39.65
N ALA A 110 9.86 1.44 -39.34
CA ALA A 110 10.58 1.18 -38.10
C ALA A 110 9.77 1.65 -36.89
N THR A 111 9.18 2.85 -36.99
CA THR A 111 8.34 3.41 -35.94
C THR A 111 7.02 2.64 -35.79
N ILE A 112 6.41 2.18 -36.88
CA ILE A 112 5.20 1.32 -36.79
C ILE A 112 5.51 0.01 -36.07
N ILE A 113 6.60 -0.68 -36.42
CA ILE A 113 6.99 -1.93 -35.77
C ILE A 113 7.31 -1.70 -34.29
N TYR A 114 8.02 -0.61 -33.98
CA TYR A 114 8.35 -0.23 -32.61
C TYR A 114 7.09 0.02 -31.77
N PHE A 115 6.15 0.83 -32.25
CA PHE A 115 4.90 1.07 -31.53
C PHE A 115 4.00 -0.18 -31.49
N GLY A 116 4.00 -1.03 -32.51
CA GLY A 116 3.24 -2.28 -32.52
C GLY A 116 3.72 -3.26 -31.45
N ILE A 117 5.01 -3.63 -31.48
CA ILE A 117 5.61 -4.53 -30.50
C ILE A 117 5.60 -3.89 -29.11
N GLY A 118 5.93 -2.61 -29.02
CA GLY A 118 5.94 -1.84 -27.78
C GLY A 118 4.56 -1.81 -27.12
N SER A 119 3.50 -1.56 -27.90
CA SER A 119 2.11 -1.58 -27.40
C SER A 119 1.72 -2.94 -26.87
N PHE A 120 2.02 -4.01 -27.62
CA PHE A 120 1.72 -5.38 -27.19
C PHE A 120 2.42 -5.71 -25.86
N LEU A 121 3.74 -5.49 -25.78
CA LEU A 121 4.51 -5.74 -24.57
C LEU A 121 4.05 -4.86 -23.40
N SER A 122 3.64 -3.60 -23.66
CA SER A 122 3.14 -2.68 -22.64
C SER A 122 1.81 -3.14 -22.05
N VAL A 123 0.89 -3.65 -22.88
CA VAL A 123 -0.39 -4.25 -22.42
C VAL A 123 -0.11 -5.46 -21.52
N VAL A 124 0.81 -6.34 -21.92
CA VAL A 124 1.21 -7.50 -21.12
C VAL A 124 1.81 -7.05 -19.78
N PHE A 125 2.69 -6.05 -19.79
CA PHE A 125 3.27 -5.47 -18.57
C PHE A 125 2.18 -4.93 -17.63
N VAL A 126 1.27 -4.10 -18.15
CA VAL A 126 0.19 -3.49 -17.36
C VAL A 126 -0.73 -4.57 -16.77
N TYR A 127 -1.05 -5.62 -17.54
CA TYR A 127 -1.84 -6.74 -17.03
C TYR A 127 -1.21 -7.39 -15.79
N PHE A 128 0.09 -7.71 -15.85
CA PHE A 128 0.80 -8.28 -14.70
C PHE A 128 0.95 -7.26 -13.56
N ALA A 129 1.23 -6.00 -13.86
CA ALA A 129 1.34 -4.93 -12.88
C ALA A 129 0.03 -4.77 -12.08
N ILE A 130 -1.12 -4.74 -12.76
CA ILE A 130 -2.45 -4.67 -12.14
C ILE A 130 -2.65 -5.88 -11.23
N ASN A 131 -2.39 -7.10 -11.70
CA ASN A 131 -2.57 -8.32 -10.91
C ASN A 131 -1.74 -8.31 -9.63
N ILE A 132 -0.45 -7.94 -9.71
CA ILE A 132 0.45 -7.84 -8.55
C ILE A 132 -0.05 -6.80 -7.53
N ARG A 133 -0.56 -5.66 -8.00
CA ARG A 133 -1.00 -4.55 -7.13
C ARG A 133 -2.36 -4.80 -6.51
N LEU A 134 -3.32 -5.34 -7.28
CA LEU A 134 -4.66 -5.67 -6.80
C LEU A 134 -4.62 -6.73 -5.70
N ALA A 135 -3.75 -7.74 -5.80
CA ALA A 135 -3.59 -8.76 -4.77
C ALA A 135 -3.28 -8.14 -3.39
N ALA A 136 -2.38 -7.15 -3.33
CA ALA A 136 -2.06 -6.46 -2.07
C ALA A 136 -3.13 -5.47 -1.62
N TRP A 137 -3.83 -4.80 -2.55
CA TRP A 137 -4.85 -3.83 -2.18
C TRP A 137 -6.14 -4.46 -1.65
N LYS A 138 -6.47 -5.68 -2.10
CA LYS A 138 -7.61 -6.44 -1.56
C LYS A 138 -7.44 -6.80 -0.09
N VAL A 139 -6.21 -7.02 0.35
CA VAL A 139 -5.91 -7.35 1.75
C VAL A 139 -6.15 -6.13 2.65
N ASN A 140 -6.01 -4.90 2.14
CA ASN A 140 -6.02 -3.63 2.87
C ASN A 140 -7.41 -3.19 3.39
N CYS A 141 -8.03 -4.01 4.26
CA CYS A 141 -9.25 -3.69 4.98
C CYS A 141 -8.94 -3.04 6.35
N GLY A 142 -8.55 -1.77 6.33
CA GLY A 142 -8.74 -0.68 7.33
C GLY A 142 -8.53 -0.87 8.85
N SER A 143 -8.30 -2.09 9.34
CA SER A 143 -8.24 -2.42 10.76
C SER A 143 -6.81 -2.22 11.29
N PRO A 144 -6.64 -1.52 12.43
CA PRO A 144 -5.35 -1.38 13.11
C PRO A 144 -4.70 -2.74 13.42
N ASP A 145 -5.52 -3.74 13.75
CA ASP A 145 -5.09 -5.09 14.12
C ASP A 145 -4.40 -5.85 12.97
N LYS A 146 -4.63 -5.42 11.72
CA LYS A 146 -4.02 -6.01 10.51
C LYS A 146 -2.97 -5.11 9.89
N ALA A 147 -2.54 -4.03 10.56
CA ALA A 147 -1.62 -3.04 10.00
C ALA A 147 -0.27 -3.64 9.56
N ILE A 148 0.25 -4.62 10.32
CA ILE A 148 1.51 -5.30 10.00
C ILE A 148 1.34 -6.20 8.78
N ASP A 149 0.27 -6.99 8.69
CA ASP A 149 -0.02 -7.84 7.53
C ASP A 149 -0.21 -7.01 6.24
N HIS A 150 -0.85 -5.84 6.35
CA HIS A 150 -0.98 -4.90 5.23
C HIS A 150 0.38 -4.38 4.78
N ALA A 151 1.25 -4.02 5.73
CA ALA A 151 2.59 -3.55 5.43
C ALA A 151 3.46 -4.64 4.77
N ILE A 152 3.34 -5.90 5.23
CA ILE A 152 4.03 -7.06 4.63
C ILE A 152 3.53 -7.31 3.22
N SER A 153 2.21 -7.37 3.02
CA SER A 153 1.58 -7.57 1.70
C SER A 153 1.97 -6.47 0.72
N GLY A 154 2.02 -5.22 1.19
CA GLY A 154 2.50 -4.07 0.42
C GLY A 154 3.99 -4.18 0.02
N CYS A 155 4.84 -4.70 0.91
CA CYS A 155 6.25 -4.96 0.61
C CYS A 155 6.42 -6.08 -0.42
N LEU A 156 5.70 -7.21 -0.26
CA LEU A 156 5.72 -8.32 -1.21
C LEU A 156 5.28 -7.89 -2.61
N SER A 157 4.15 -7.18 -2.71
CA SER A 157 3.67 -6.64 -3.98
C SER A 157 4.67 -5.66 -4.60
N SER A 158 5.30 -4.81 -3.80
CA SER A 158 6.34 -3.90 -4.30
C SER A 158 7.58 -4.64 -4.82
N ILE A 159 8.02 -5.71 -4.15
CA ILE A 159 9.15 -6.54 -4.59
C ILE A 159 8.80 -7.26 -5.90
N SER A 160 7.62 -7.87 -5.99
CA SER A 160 7.16 -8.54 -7.22
C SER A 160 7.04 -7.55 -8.38
N TYR A 161 6.52 -6.35 -8.14
CA TYR A 161 6.45 -5.29 -9.15
C TYR A 161 7.85 -4.82 -9.59
N ILE A 162 8.80 -4.69 -8.67
CA ILE A 162 10.19 -4.35 -9.02
C ILE A 162 10.85 -5.46 -9.85
N LYS A 163 10.58 -6.74 -9.54
CA LYS A 163 11.05 -7.86 -10.36
C LYS A 163 10.47 -7.81 -11.76
N LEU A 164 9.17 -7.49 -11.88
CA LEU A 164 8.51 -7.29 -13.16
C LEU A 164 9.18 -6.17 -13.97
N ILE A 165 9.44 -5.00 -13.35
CA ILE A 165 10.17 -3.90 -13.99
C ILE A 165 11.53 -4.34 -14.52
N LYS A 166 12.32 -5.07 -13.72
CA LYS A 166 13.65 -5.56 -14.14
C LYS A 166 13.56 -6.53 -15.33
N LEU A 167 12.59 -7.43 -15.30
CA LEU A 167 12.33 -8.35 -16.41
C LEU A 167 11.92 -7.59 -17.66
N SER A 168 11.00 -6.64 -17.53
CA SER A 168 10.56 -5.79 -18.64
C SER A 168 11.71 -5.01 -19.22
N PHE A 169 12.59 -4.40 -18.41
CA PHE A 169 13.78 -3.73 -18.92
C PHE A 169 14.67 -4.65 -19.75
N PHE A 170 14.90 -5.88 -19.27
CA PHE A 170 15.69 -6.85 -20.01
C PHE A 170 15.07 -7.21 -21.36
N VAL A 171 13.74 -7.30 -21.43
CA VAL A 171 13.01 -7.59 -22.68
C VAL A 171 12.99 -6.37 -23.61
N PHE A 172 12.72 -5.16 -23.10
CA PHE A 172 12.58 -3.95 -23.92
C PHE A 172 13.91 -3.40 -24.43
N LEU A 173 15.01 -3.56 -23.69
CA LEU A 173 16.32 -3.00 -24.05
C LEU A 173 16.80 -3.35 -25.47
N PRO A 174 16.79 -4.63 -25.92
CA PRO A 174 17.19 -4.95 -27.28
C PRO A 174 16.29 -4.30 -28.34
N PHE A 175 14.98 -4.18 -28.09
CA PHE A 175 14.05 -3.53 -29.03
C PHE A 175 14.31 -2.03 -29.15
N VAL A 176 14.55 -1.35 -28.02
CA VAL A 176 14.85 0.09 -28.01
C VAL A 176 16.18 0.37 -28.70
N ASN A 177 17.21 -0.43 -28.42
CA ASN A 177 18.51 -0.30 -29.09
C ASN A 177 18.41 -0.58 -30.59
N TRP A 178 17.63 -1.59 -30.99
CA TRP A 178 17.36 -1.88 -32.40
C TRP A 178 16.66 -0.72 -33.09
N TYR A 179 15.61 -0.16 -32.49
CA TYR A 179 14.87 0.99 -33.04
C TYR A 179 15.77 2.22 -33.26
N ILE A 180 16.61 2.55 -32.28
CA ILE A 180 17.57 3.68 -32.41
C ILE A 180 18.51 3.44 -33.59
N PHE A 181 19.01 2.21 -33.74
CA PHE A 181 19.88 1.85 -34.84
C PHE A 181 19.17 2.01 -36.19
N THR A 182 17.99 1.41 -36.36
CA THR A 182 17.24 1.48 -37.62
C THR A 182 16.80 2.90 -37.99
N MET A 183 16.40 3.70 -36.99
CA MET A 183 16.02 5.09 -37.21
C MET A 183 17.22 5.93 -37.65
N SER A 184 18.38 5.72 -37.01
CA SER A 184 19.61 6.44 -37.38
C SER A 184 20.10 6.08 -38.79
N GLU A 185 19.88 4.83 -39.22
CA GLU A 185 20.23 4.36 -40.56
C GLU A 185 19.33 5.02 -41.61
N GLN A 186 18.02 5.12 -41.34
CA GLN A 186 17.07 5.82 -42.21
C GLN A 186 17.38 7.31 -42.35
N GLU A 187 17.77 7.98 -41.26
CA GLU A 187 18.12 9.40 -41.28
C GLU A 187 19.58 9.68 -41.69
N SER A 188 20.38 8.64 -42.00
CA SER A 188 21.82 8.75 -42.28
C SER A 188 22.63 9.45 -41.18
N GLN A 189 22.20 9.32 -39.92
CA GLN A 189 22.84 9.89 -38.74
C GLN A 189 23.64 8.83 -37.97
N SER A 190 24.54 9.27 -37.10
CA SER A 190 25.30 8.35 -36.25
C SER A 190 24.42 7.81 -35.10
N PRO A 191 24.26 6.48 -34.93
CA PRO A 191 23.52 5.88 -33.81
C PRO A 191 24.20 6.07 -32.45
N VAL A 192 25.50 6.39 -32.45
CA VAL A 192 26.37 6.26 -31.26
C VAL A 192 25.84 7.09 -30.09
N LEU A 193 25.48 8.35 -30.34
CA LEU A 193 24.99 9.24 -29.30
C LEU A 193 23.65 8.76 -28.73
N GLY A 194 22.71 8.33 -29.58
CA GLY A 194 21.42 7.80 -29.16
C GLY A 194 21.56 6.53 -28.31
N LEU A 195 22.42 5.59 -28.75
CA LEU A 195 22.70 4.37 -28.02
C LEU A 195 23.36 4.63 -26.66
N VAL A 196 24.38 5.51 -26.60
CA VAL A 196 25.05 5.83 -25.33
C VAL A 196 24.06 6.46 -24.35
N LEU A 197 23.29 7.46 -24.77
CA LEU A 197 22.32 8.12 -23.91
C LEU A 197 21.29 7.15 -23.35
N MET A 198 20.73 6.28 -24.19
CA MET A 198 19.69 5.34 -23.77
C MET A 198 20.23 4.26 -22.85
N ASN A 199 21.43 3.74 -23.09
CA ASN A 199 22.03 2.74 -22.20
C ASN A 199 22.45 3.35 -20.85
N VAL A 200 22.97 4.59 -20.82
CA VAL A 200 23.24 5.30 -19.56
C VAL A 200 21.95 5.54 -18.77
N PHE A 201 20.88 5.97 -19.44
CA PHE A 201 19.58 6.16 -18.81
C PHE A 201 19.03 4.86 -18.21
N VAL A 202 19.14 3.74 -18.93
CA VAL A 202 18.75 2.42 -18.44
C VAL A 202 19.58 2.00 -17.23
N LEU A 203 20.90 2.23 -17.25
CA LEU A 203 21.77 1.94 -16.11
C LEU A 203 21.36 2.75 -14.87
N LEU A 204 21.03 4.04 -15.03
CA LEU A 204 20.55 4.90 -13.95
C LEU A 204 19.24 4.38 -13.35
N ILE A 205 18.24 4.06 -14.19
CA ILE A 205 16.96 3.52 -13.69
C ILE A 205 17.18 2.15 -13.05
N SER A 206 18.04 1.31 -13.60
CA SER A 206 18.37 0.00 -13.05
C SER A 206 18.99 0.13 -11.64
N ALA A 207 19.90 1.09 -11.45
CA ALA A 207 20.50 1.38 -10.15
C ALA A 207 19.45 1.85 -9.12
N ILE A 208 18.58 2.78 -9.51
CA ILE A 208 17.48 3.27 -8.66
C ILE A 208 16.54 2.11 -8.28
N THR A 209 16.15 1.32 -9.27
CA THR A 209 15.27 0.15 -9.09
C THR A 209 15.90 -0.89 -8.18
N HIS A 210 17.21 -1.13 -8.30
CA HIS A 210 17.95 -2.01 -7.43
C HIS A 210 18.00 -1.49 -5.99
N TYR A 211 18.27 -0.20 -5.80
CA TYR A 211 18.24 0.43 -4.48
C TYR A 211 16.89 0.25 -3.78
N PHE A 212 15.77 0.51 -4.49
CA PHE A 212 14.43 0.26 -3.95
C PHE A 212 14.19 -1.22 -3.65
N HIS A 213 14.71 -2.14 -4.47
CA HIS A 213 14.59 -3.57 -4.21
C HIS A 213 15.25 -3.99 -2.89
N VAL A 214 16.47 -3.51 -2.64
CA VAL A 214 17.20 -3.79 -1.39
C VAL A 214 16.46 -3.18 -0.20
N LYS A 215 16.06 -1.91 -0.31
CA LYS A 215 15.28 -1.22 0.72
C LYS A 215 14.02 -2.00 1.11
N ARG A 216 13.25 -2.46 0.12
CA ARG A 216 12.01 -3.23 0.35
C ARG A 216 12.26 -4.60 0.98
N ARG A 217 13.34 -5.29 0.60
CA ARG A 217 13.71 -6.55 1.25
C ARG A 217 14.10 -6.36 2.71
N ASN A 218 14.80 -5.27 3.04
CA ASN A 218 15.17 -4.96 4.42
C ASN A 218 13.93 -4.61 5.26
N GLU A 219 13.01 -3.78 4.74
CA GLU A 219 11.73 -3.47 5.41
C GLU A 219 10.91 -4.75 5.66
N LEU A 220 10.85 -5.66 4.69
CA LEU A 220 10.13 -6.93 4.83
C LEU A 220 10.73 -7.83 5.92
N LYS A 221 12.07 -7.94 5.98
CA LYS A 221 12.75 -8.69 7.05
C LYS A 221 12.45 -8.10 8.43
N GLN A 222 12.43 -6.77 8.56
CA GLN A 222 12.08 -6.10 9.81
C GLN A 222 10.65 -6.40 10.24
N LEU A 223 9.67 -6.29 9.32
CA LEU A 223 8.27 -6.56 9.61
C LEU A 223 8.01 -8.04 9.97
N GLN A 224 8.68 -8.98 9.29
CA GLN A 224 8.59 -10.40 9.63
C GLN A 224 9.20 -10.72 11.00
N GLY A 225 10.32 -10.08 11.34
CA GLY A 225 10.94 -10.23 12.67
C GLY A 225 10.12 -9.66 13.82
N LEU A 226 9.19 -8.73 13.54
CA LEU A 226 8.22 -8.22 14.52
C LEU A 226 7.03 -9.16 14.72
N LEU A 227 6.68 -9.98 13.72
CA LEU A 227 5.60 -10.97 13.81
C LEU A 227 6.05 -12.25 14.54
N SER A 228 7.34 -12.57 14.48
CA SER A 228 7.92 -13.77 15.11
C SER A 228 8.28 -13.60 16.59
N LYS A 229 8.05 -12.41 17.17
CA LYS A 229 8.26 -12.09 18.59
C LYS A 229 6.93 -11.98 19.29
#